data_AF-A0AAU6SLY9-F1
#
_entry.id   AF-A0AAU6SLY9-F1
#
_cell.length_a   1.000
_cell.length_b   1.000
_cell.length_c   1.000
_cell.angle_alpha   90.00
_cell.angle_beta   90.00
_cell.angle_gamma   90.00
#
_symmetry.space_group_name_H-M   'P 1'
#
loop_
_entity.id
_entity.type
_entity.pdbx_description
1 polymer ?
#
loop_
_entity_poly.entity_id
_entity_poly.type
_entity_poly.pdbx_seq_one_letter_code
_entity_poly.pdbx_strand_id
1 'polypeptide(L)'
;MADKEKLSALMDGEVVDKSLLQTIAHDDESLDTWKNYHLIGDVMRGDAPVSSEWNIAGSVAFALENEPAHTRLSAVTTSESAEPRLEEQPSAQKARRQLPAWLSQLGQVAIAASVSLAVIIGVQQYGGSDTVGAQDDQIPVLQTIPFSGSAEPVSLTRDSVNRHSSNEASMQEQRRRINALLQDYELQLRLNSDNLAPHTHLTEPVVE
;
A
#
# COMPACT_ATOMS: atom_id res chain seq x y z
N MET A 1 19.75 25.62 -37.11
CA MET A 1 18.41 26.09 -37.50
C MET A 1 17.45 24.92 -37.43
N ALA A 2 16.84 24.72 -36.26
CA ALA A 2 15.73 23.79 -36.14
C ALA A 2 14.49 24.33 -36.88
N ASP A 3 13.65 23.44 -37.40
CA ASP A 3 12.43 23.84 -38.10
C ASP A 3 11.43 24.49 -37.12
N LYS A 4 11.00 25.72 -37.38
CA LYS A 4 10.05 26.47 -36.53
C LYS A 4 8.69 25.77 -36.38
N GLU A 5 8.29 24.98 -37.39
CA GLU A 5 7.09 24.15 -37.36
C GLU A 5 7.20 23.05 -36.29
N LYS A 6 8.34 22.35 -36.24
CA LYS A 6 8.59 21.32 -35.22
C LYS A 6 8.63 21.92 -33.82
N LEU A 7 9.15 23.14 -33.69
CA LEU A 7 9.15 23.88 -32.44
C LEU A 7 7.73 24.22 -31.99
N SER A 8 6.87 24.68 -32.90
CA SER A 8 5.43 24.91 -32.60
C SER A 8 4.72 23.61 -32.21
N ALA A 9 4.93 22.54 -32.96
CA ALA A 9 4.30 21.25 -32.66
C ALA A 9 4.81 20.67 -31.31
N LEU A 10 6.06 20.94 -30.92
CA LEU A 10 6.58 20.62 -29.59
C LEU A 10 5.89 21.45 -28.48
N MET A 11 5.62 22.74 -28.72
CA MET A 11 4.89 23.61 -27.79
C MET A 11 3.48 23.09 -27.51
N ASP A 12 2.79 22.65 -28.56
CA ASP A 12 1.42 22.14 -28.49
C ASP A 12 1.36 20.69 -27.99
N GLY A 13 2.51 20.06 -27.75
CA GLY A 13 2.63 18.69 -27.25
C GLY A 13 2.37 17.60 -28.30
N GLU A 14 2.31 17.95 -29.59
CA GLU A 14 2.03 17.02 -30.69
C GLU A 14 3.24 16.14 -31.04
N VAL A 15 4.47 16.66 -30.90
CA VAL A 15 5.70 15.93 -31.20
C VAL A 15 6.73 16.07 -30.08
N VAL A 16 7.05 14.97 -29.41
CA VAL A 16 8.09 14.91 -28.36
C VAL A 16 9.16 13.90 -28.77
N ASP A 17 10.18 14.38 -29.49
CA ASP A 17 11.38 13.61 -29.78
C ASP A 17 12.56 14.12 -28.94
N LYS A 18 13.28 13.19 -28.30
CA LYS A 18 14.47 13.50 -27.50
C LYS A 18 15.58 14.11 -28.35
N SER A 19 15.69 13.71 -29.62
CA SER A 19 16.71 14.24 -30.53
C SER A 19 16.44 15.71 -30.91
N LEU A 20 15.17 16.05 -31.10
CA LEU A 20 14.70 17.42 -31.34
C LEU A 20 14.99 18.31 -30.11
N LEU A 21 14.66 17.83 -28.91
CA LEU A 21 14.93 18.56 -27.67
C LEU A 21 16.41 18.87 -27.48
N GLN A 22 17.30 17.91 -27.75
CA GLN A 22 18.74 18.16 -27.69
C GLN A 22 19.20 19.19 -28.72
N THR A 23 18.63 19.14 -29.93
CA THR A 23 18.96 20.09 -31.00
C THR A 23 18.52 21.51 -30.62
N ILE A 24 17.31 21.67 -30.09
CA ILE A 24 16.79 22.97 -29.63
C ILE A 24 17.60 23.49 -28.44
N ALA A 25 17.98 22.62 -27.49
CA ALA A 25 18.73 23.01 -26.31
C ALA A 25 20.16 23.53 -26.59
N HIS A 26 20.74 23.19 -27.75
CA HIS A 26 22.06 23.66 -28.16
C HIS A 26 22.02 24.81 -29.18
N ASP A 27 20.83 25.27 -29.58
CA ASP A 27 20.65 26.29 -30.62
C ASP A 27 19.99 27.55 -30.04
N ASP A 28 20.79 28.61 -29.85
CA ASP A 28 20.36 29.87 -29.22
C ASP A 28 19.19 30.53 -29.98
N GLU A 29 19.18 30.50 -31.32
CA GLU A 29 18.09 31.06 -32.14
C GLU A 29 16.77 30.32 -31.91
N SER A 30 16.85 29.01 -31.71
CA SER A 30 15.69 28.15 -31.43
C SER A 30 15.16 28.40 -30.01
N LEU A 31 16.03 28.57 -29.03
CA LEU A 31 15.65 28.95 -27.66
C LEU A 31 14.95 30.32 -27.61
N ASP A 32 15.44 31.30 -28.37
CA ASP A 32 14.79 32.61 -28.47
C ASP A 32 13.43 32.53 -29.14
N THR A 33 13.29 31.72 -30.19
CA THR A 33 12.00 31.46 -30.84
C THR A 33 11.00 30.81 -29.87
N TRP A 34 11.45 29.83 -29.08
CA TRP A 34 10.66 29.17 -28.04
C TRP A 34 10.16 30.13 -26.96
N LYS A 35 11.05 31.02 -26.49
CA LYS A 35 10.72 32.09 -25.55
C LYS A 35 9.66 33.03 -26.13
N ASN A 36 9.82 33.45 -27.39
CA ASN A 36 8.89 34.37 -28.04
C ASN A 36 7.50 33.74 -28.23
N TYR A 37 7.42 32.45 -28.57
CA TYR A 37 6.13 31.76 -28.73
C TYR A 37 5.37 31.65 -27.41
N HIS A 38 6.05 31.32 -26.31
CA HIS A 38 5.45 31.36 -24.97
C HIS A 38 4.96 32.75 -24.61
N LEU A 39 5.79 33.79 -24.84
CA LEU A 39 5.41 35.17 -24.56
C LEU A 39 4.16 35.60 -25.34
N ILE A 40 4.07 35.27 -26.63
CA ILE A 40 2.89 35.56 -27.44
C ILE A 40 1.66 34.84 -26.87
N GLY A 41 1.79 33.57 -26.50
CA GLY A 41 0.70 32.79 -25.90
C GLY A 41 0.22 33.38 -24.56
N ASP A 42 1.15 33.82 -23.72
CA ASP A 42 0.84 34.44 -22.42
C ASP A 42 0.13 35.79 -22.61
N VAL A 43 0.58 36.62 -23.56
CA VAL A 43 -0.10 37.86 -23.94
C VAL A 43 -1.52 37.59 -24.45
N MET A 44 -1.70 36.56 -25.29
CA MET A 44 -3.02 36.18 -25.80
C MET A 44 -3.98 35.69 -24.71
N ARG A 45 -3.46 35.03 -23.67
CA ARG A 45 -4.23 34.59 -22.50
C ARG A 45 -4.50 35.70 -21.48
N GLY A 46 -3.83 36.84 -21.61
CA GLY A 46 -3.91 37.94 -20.65
C GLY A 46 -2.93 37.82 -19.47
N ASP A 47 -2.03 36.84 -19.51
CA ASP A 47 -1.00 36.57 -18.49
C ASP A 47 0.34 37.25 -18.87
N ALA A 48 0.28 38.43 -19.49
CA ALA A 48 1.47 39.13 -19.95
C ALA A 48 2.39 39.50 -18.77
N PRO A 49 3.71 39.29 -18.90
CA PRO A 49 4.65 39.66 -17.85
C PRO A 49 4.66 41.18 -17.65
N VAL A 50 4.79 41.61 -16.38
CA VAL A 50 4.81 43.03 -15.97
C VAL A 50 6.01 43.79 -16.56
N SER A 51 7.10 43.08 -16.86
CA SER A 51 8.31 43.63 -17.48
C SER A 51 8.89 42.65 -18.51
N SER A 52 9.23 43.16 -19.70
CA SER A 52 9.78 42.35 -20.81
C SER A 52 11.19 41.80 -20.53
N GLU A 53 11.92 42.37 -19.58
CA GLU A 53 13.33 42.02 -19.29
C GLU A 53 13.49 40.88 -18.27
N TRP A 54 12.40 40.23 -17.87
CA TRP A 54 12.45 39.23 -16.80
C TRP A 54 13.00 37.88 -17.30
N ASN A 55 14.31 37.67 -17.17
CA ASN A 55 14.97 36.41 -17.49
C ASN A 55 14.96 35.44 -16.28
N ILE A 56 13.77 34.92 -15.96
CA ILE A 56 13.62 33.89 -14.90
C ILE A 56 14.39 32.63 -15.27
N ALA A 57 14.25 32.17 -16.52
CA ALA A 57 14.85 30.93 -16.98
C ALA A 57 16.38 30.93 -16.79
N GLY A 58 17.06 32.02 -17.14
CA GLY A 58 18.50 32.17 -16.92
C GLY A 58 18.89 32.22 -15.44
N SER A 59 18.08 32.90 -14.61
CA SER A 59 18.32 32.95 -13.16
C SER A 59 18.20 31.57 -12.51
N VAL A 60 17.20 30.79 -12.93
CA VAL A 60 17.00 29.41 -12.48
C VAL A 60 18.10 28.49 -13.00
N ALA A 61 18.49 28.61 -14.27
CA ALA A 61 19.59 27.83 -14.84
C ALA A 61 20.91 28.06 -14.08
N PHE A 62 21.20 29.32 -13.75
CA PHE A 62 22.36 29.67 -12.93
C PHE A 62 22.25 29.13 -11.49
N ALA A 63 21.07 29.20 -10.87
CA ALA A 63 20.85 28.61 -9.56
C ALA A 63 21.07 27.08 -9.57
N LEU A 64 20.54 26.39 -10.59
CA LEU A 64 20.69 24.94 -10.78
C LEU A 64 22.14 24.52 -11.01
N GLU A 65 22.94 25.32 -11.72
CA GLU A 65 24.37 25.05 -11.90
C GLU A 65 25.15 25.08 -10.58
N ASN A 66 24.70 25.89 -9.62
CA ASN A 66 25.27 25.97 -8.28
C ASN A 66 24.70 24.92 -7.30
N GLU A 67 23.73 24.11 -7.72
CA GLU A 67 23.20 23.05 -6.88
C GLU A 67 24.12 21.82 -6.92
N PRO A 68 24.48 21.25 -5.76
CA PRO A 68 25.23 19.99 -5.75
C PRO A 68 24.38 18.91 -6.42
N ALA A 69 24.97 18.12 -7.33
CA ALA A 69 24.26 17.05 -8.01
C ALA A 69 23.72 16.05 -6.99
N HIS A 70 22.42 16.08 -6.73
CA HIS A 70 21.76 15.10 -5.87
C HIS A 70 21.60 13.82 -6.70
N THR A 71 22.68 13.06 -6.82
CA THR A 71 22.64 11.70 -7.35
C THR A 71 21.76 10.88 -6.42
N ARG A 72 20.48 10.77 -6.76
CA ARG A 72 19.61 9.73 -6.22
C ARG A 72 20.22 8.40 -6.69
N LEU A 73 20.83 7.68 -5.74
CA LEU A 73 21.70 6.49 -5.88
C LEU A 73 23.20 6.78 -6.11
N SER A 74 23.89 7.16 -5.05
CA SER A 74 25.18 6.51 -4.79
C SER A 74 25.19 5.98 -3.37
N ALA A 75 25.26 4.65 -3.30
CA ALA A 75 25.47 3.91 -2.08
C ALA A 75 26.73 4.40 -1.38
N VAL A 76 26.65 4.44 -0.04
CA VAL A 76 27.68 3.94 0.89
C VAL A 76 29.08 3.84 0.26
N THR A 77 29.95 4.81 0.50
CA THR A 77 31.33 4.56 0.97
C THR A 77 31.87 5.82 1.66
N THR A 78 32.57 5.57 2.75
CA THR A 78 32.97 6.44 3.86
C THR A 78 34.20 7.32 3.59
N SER A 79 34.38 8.32 4.47
CA SER A 79 35.60 9.06 4.88
C SER A 79 35.73 10.48 4.29
N GLU A 80 35.81 11.59 5.06
CA GLU A 80 36.31 11.75 6.43
C GLU A 80 35.83 13.10 7.04
N SER A 81 35.60 13.09 8.37
CA SER A 81 35.75 14.23 9.29
C SER A 81 34.65 15.31 9.41
N ALA A 82 33.45 14.90 9.79
CA ALA A 82 32.61 15.64 10.75
C ALA A 82 31.69 14.64 11.43
N GLU A 83 31.92 14.34 12.71
CA GLU A 83 31.28 13.25 13.46
C GLU A 83 29.76 13.16 13.20
N PRO A 84 29.31 12.17 12.42
CA PRO A 84 27.89 11.90 12.30
C PRO A 84 27.53 11.14 13.56
N ARG A 85 26.80 11.82 14.44
CA ARG A 85 26.10 11.20 15.56
C ARG A 85 25.09 10.22 14.97
N LEU A 86 25.53 8.99 14.73
CA LEU A 86 24.71 7.85 14.30
C LEU A 86 23.79 7.50 15.46
N GLU A 87 22.63 8.13 15.48
CA GLU A 87 21.53 7.69 16.32
C GLU A 87 20.98 6.40 15.70
N GLU A 88 21.31 5.28 16.34
CA GLU A 88 20.83 3.96 15.98
C GLU A 88 19.30 4.00 15.84
N GLN A 89 18.78 3.79 14.62
CA GLN A 89 17.34 3.63 14.47
C GLN A 89 16.88 2.43 15.31
N PRO A 90 15.96 2.62 16.26
CA PRO A 90 15.49 1.52 17.08
C PRO A 90 14.82 0.50 16.18
N SER A 91 15.27 -0.75 16.26
CA SER A 91 14.59 -1.87 15.62
C SER A 91 13.08 -1.81 15.93
N ALA A 92 12.22 -2.20 14.99
CA ALA A 92 10.76 -2.10 15.13
C ALA A 92 10.21 -2.74 16.43
N GLN A 93 10.96 -3.68 17.04
CA GLN A 93 10.68 -4.22 18.37
C GLN A 93 10.90 -3.25 19.53
N LYS A 94 11.92 -2.37 19.47
CA LYS A 94 12.16 -1.34 20.49
C LYS A 94 11.09 -0.22 20.42
N ALA A 95 10.66 0.17 19.22
CA ALA A 95 9.60 1.19 19.04
C ALA A 95 8.23 0.70 19.55
N ARG A 96 7.87 -0.57 19.30
CA ARG A 96 6.64 -1.18 19.87
C ARG A 96 6.65 -1.26 21.39
N ARG A 97 7.83 -1.28 22.02
CA ARG A 97 8.01 -1.39 23.47
C ARG A 97 7.68 -0.10 24.22
N GLN A 98 7.62 1.03 23.51
CA GLN A 98 7.37 2.36 24.08
C GLN A 98 5.90 2.81 23.98
N LEU A 99 5.04 2.06 23.29
CA LEU A 99 3.62 2.38 23.20
C LEU A 99 2.85 1.68 24.32
N PRO A 100 2.03 2.42 25.09
CA PRO A 100 1.26 1.83 26.18
C PRO A 100 0.15 0.95 25.62
N ALA A 101 -0.08 -0.22 26.24
CA ALA A 101 -0.94 -1.29 25.71
C ALA A 101 -2.41 -0.87 25.43
N TRP A 102 -2.91 0.19 26.05
CA TRP A 102 -4.24 0.74 25.76
C TRP A 102 -4.34 1.34 24.34
N LEU A 103 -3.23 1.81 23.77
CA LEU A 103 -3.20 2.41 22.44
C LEU A 103 -3.29 1.35 21.32
N SER A 104 -2.79 0.13 21.55
CA SER A 104 -2.96 -0.97 20.59
C SER A 104 -4.42 -1.39 20.38
N GLN A 105 -5.27 -1.18 21.38
CA GLN A 105 -6.71 -1.46 21.28
C GLN A 105 -7.42 -0.40 20.43
N LEU A 106 -7.03 0.87 20.55
CA LEU A 106 -7.53 1.96 19.69
C LEU A 106 -7.13 1.76 18.22
N GLY A 107 -5.93 1.22 17.95
CA GLY A 107 -5.49 0.92 16.59
C GLY A 107 -6.36 -0.13 15.89
N GLN A 108 -6.79 -1.18 16.60
CA GLN A 108 -7.69 -2.20 16.04
C GLN A 108 -9.10 -1.64 15.76
N VAL A 109 -9.63 -0.84 16.68
CA VAL A 109 -10.93 -0.17 16.51
C VAL A 109 -10.89 0.83 15.35
N ALA A 110 -9.79 1.59 15.20
CA ALA A 110 -9.63 2.57 14.12
C ALA A 110 -9.63 1.92 12.72
N ILE A 111 -8.98 0.75 12.58
CA ILE A 111 -8.97 0.00 11.32
C ILE A 111 -10.36 -0.55 11.01
N ALA A 112 -11.05 -1.14 11.99
CA ALA A 112 -12.40 -1.65 11.78
C ALA A 112 -13.39 -0.52 11.43
N ALA A 113 -13.33 0.60 12.16
CA ALA A 113 -14.19 1.76 11.94
C ALA A 113 -13.94 2.42 10.57
N SER A 114 -12.69 2.52 10.11
CA SER A 114 -12.39 3.11 8.79
C SER A 114 -12.90 2.24 7.64
N VAL A 115 -12.77 0.91 7.75
CA VAL A 115 -13.33 -0.03 6.78
C VAL A 115 -14.86 0.03 6.77
N SER A 116 -15.51 0.07 7.94
CA SER A 116 -16.97 0.22 8.03
C SER A 116 -17.46 1.56 7.46
N LEU A 117 -16.75 2.66 7.72
CA LEU A 117 -17.08 3.97 7.17
C LEU A 117 -16.96 3.98 5.64
N ALA A 118 -15.89 3.40 5.08
CA ALA A 118 -15.71 3.28 3.64
C ALA A 118 -16.82 2.45 2.97
N VAL A 119 -17.27 1.37 3.62
CA VAL A 119 -18.41 0.55 3.13
C VAL A 119 -19.72 1.33 3.16
N ILE A 120 -20.01 2.07 4.24
CA ILE A 120 -21.24 2.87 4.37
C ILE A 120 -21.29 4.01 3.35
N ILE A 121 -20.16 4.71 3.15
CA ILE A 121 -20.07 5.78 2.14
C ILE A 121 -20.17 5.20 0.73
N GLY A 122 -19.49 4.07 0.48
CA GLY A 122 -19.51 3.38 -0.81
C GLY A 122 -20.90 2.87 -1.21
N VAL A 123 -21.71 2.39 -0.25
CA VAL A 123 -23.05 1.87 -0.54
C VAL A 123 -24.06 2.97 -0.86
N GLN A 124 -23.88 4.19 -0.33
CA GLN A 124 -24.73 5.34 -0.68
C GLN A 124 -24.40 5.88 -2.08
N GLN A 125 -23.13 5.82 -2.49
CA GLN A 125 -22.71 6.34 -3.79
C GLN A 125 -23.07 5.44 -4.98
N TYR A 126 -23.46 4.18 -4.72
CA TYR A 126 -23.89 3.21 -5.75
C TYR A 126 -25.42 2.98 -5.81
N GLY A 127 -26.22 3.52 -4.86
CA GLY A 127 -27.63 3.18 -4.68
C GLY A 127 -28.63 4.34 -4.68
N GLY A 128 -28.33 5.44 -5.39
CA GLY A 128 -29.16 6.64 -5.43
C GLY A 128 -30.39 6.56 -6.36
N SER A 129 -31.30 5.60 -6.17
CA SER A 129 -32.72 5.71 -6.55
C SER A 129 -33.46 4.43 -6.13
N ASP A 130 -34.20 4.51 -5.02
CA ASP A 130 -35.54 3.92 -4.82
C ASP A 130 -35.79 3.66 -3.34
N THR A 131 -36.44 4.62 -2.70
CA THR A 131 -37.21 4.40 -1.48
C THR A 131 -38.65 4.12 -1.88
N VAL A 132 -39.13 2.88 -1.81
CA VAL A 132 -40.42 2.46 -1.19
C VAL A 132 -40.45 0.92 -1.19
N GLY A 133 -40.69 0.32 -0.02
CA GLY A 133 -41.21 -1.05 0.05
C GLY A 133 -40.62 -1.89 1.17
N ALA A 134 -41.23 -1.81 2.35
CA ALA A 134 -41.30 -2.99 3.19
C ALA A 134 -42.10 -4.05 2.40
N GLN A 135 -41.40 -4.94 1.71
CA GLN A 135 -41.94 -6.23 1.32
C GLN A 135 -41.11 -7.31 1.98
N ASP A 136 -41.82 -7.97 2.88
CA ASP A 136 -41.62 -9.32 3.36
C ASP A 136 -41.19 -10.28 2.23
N ASP A 137 -40.46 -11.32 2.63
CA ASP A 137 -40.27 -12.59 1.92
C ASP A 137 -39.69 -12.58 0.49
N GLN A 138 -38.38 -12.84 0.41
CA GLN A 138 -37.77 -14.04 -0.21
C GLN A 138 -36.32 -13.74 -0.63
N ILE A 139 -35.38 -14.23 0.18
CA ILE A 139 -33.96 -14.26 -0.15
C ILE A 139 -33.75 -15.44 -1.12
N PRO A 140 -33.17 -15.27 -2.32
CA PRO A 140 -33.00 -16.36 -3.26
C PRO A 140 -32.07 -17.42 -2.66
N VAL A 141 -32.59 -18.64 -2.50
CA VAL A 141 -31.84 -19.80 -2.03
C VAL A 141 -30.86 -20.23 -3.12
N LEU A 142 -29.57 -20.09 -2.84
CA LEU A 142 -28.52 -20.70 -3.65
C LEU A 142 -28.54 -22.22 -3.41
N GLN A 143 -29.06 -22.99 -4.37
CA GLN A 143 -28.95 -24.45 -4.40
C GLN A 143 -27.55 -24.87 -4.87
N THR A 144 -26.66 -25.18 -3.93
CA THR A 144 -25.42 -25.91 -4.23
C THR A 144 -25.63 -27.38 -3.88
N ILE A 145 -25.64 -28.24 -4.91
CA ILE A 145 -25.67 -29.69 -4.75
C ILE A 145 -24.32 -30.12 -4.14
N PRO A 146 -24.30 -30.77 -2.96
CA PRO A 146 -23.05 -31.20 -2.35
C PRO A 146 -22.60 -32.52 -3.00
N PHE A 147 -21.50 -32.48 -3.75
CA PHE A 147 -20.79 -33.70 -4.10
C PHE A 147 -19.94 -34.13 -2.91
N SER A 148 -20.45 -35.13 -2.18
CA SER A 148 -19.72 -36.12 -1.37
C SER A 148 -18.51 -35.61 -0.55
N GLY A 149 -18.77 -35.26 0.72
CA GLY A 149 -17.73 -35.14 1.74
C GLY A 149 -18.22 -34.29 2.91
N SER A 150 -18.24 -34.85 4.11
CA SER A 150 -18.81 -34.29 5.35
C SER A 150 -18.49 -32.80 5.54
N ALA A 151 -19.49 -31.95 5.27
CA ALA A 151 -19.44 -30.55 5.64
C ALA A 151 -19.89 -30.43 7.10
N GLU A 152 -18.95 -30.13 7.99
CA GLU A 152 -19.31 -29.55 9.29
C GLU A 152 -19.90 -28.16 9.02
N PRO A 153 -21.16 -27.90 9.43
CA PRO A 153 -21.75 -26.58 9.23
C PRO A 153 -20.99 -25.58 10.09
N VAL A 154 -20.41 -24.56 9.45
CA VAL A 154 -19.90 -23.36 10.14
C VAL A 154 -21.12 -22.57 10.61
N SER A 155 -21.59 -22.85 11.83
CA SER A 155 -22.76 -22.21 12.41
C SER A 155 -22.43 -20.77 12.85
N LEU A 156 -22.45 -19.85 11.89
CA LEU A 156 -22.80 -18.45 12.13
C LEU A 156 -24.25 -18.23 11.67
N THR A 157 -25.18 -18.93 12.31
CA THR A 157 -26.61 -18.63 12.20
C THR A 157 -27.02 -17.70 13.34
N ARG A 158 -27.78 -16.68 12.98
CA ARG A 158 -28.32 -15.61 13.84
C ARG A 158 -29.45 -16.12 14.76
N ASP A 159 -29.28 -17.31 15.34
CA ASP A 159 -30.24 -18.01 16.20
C ASP A 159 -29.79 -18.09 17.67
N SER A 160 -28.64 -17.50 18.02
CA SER A 160 -28.11 -17.52 19.39
C SER A 160 -28.90 -16.69 20.41
N VAL A 161 -29.94 -15.95 19.98
CA VAL A 161 -30.71 -15.06 20.85
C VAL A 161 -31.93 -15.75 21.48
N ASN A 162 -32.41 -16.91 21.00
CA ASN A 162 -33.72 -17.42 21.45
C ASN A 162 -33.82 -18.90 21.89
N ARG A 163 -32.75 -19.52 22.43
CA ARG A 163 -32.86 -20.86 23.05
C ARG A 163 -32.26 -20.90 24.45
N HIS A 164 -33.10 -20.59 25.45
CA HIS A 164 -32.76 -20.71 26.87
C HIS A 164 -33.24 -22.03 27.53
N SER A 165 -33.55 -23.09 26.78
CA SER A 165 -34.06 -24.33 27.40
C SER A 165 -33.58 -25.66 26.81
N SER A 166 -32.64 -25.68 25.87
CA SER A 166 -32.08 -26.93 25.31
C SER A 166 -30.56 -26.94 25.20
N ASN A 167 -29.88 -26.28 26.16
CA ASN A 167 -28.43 -26.07 26.13
C ASN A 167 -27.60 -27.13 26.87
N GLU A 168 -28.18 -28.06 27.64
CA GLU A 168 -27.35 -29.06 28.34
C GLU A 168 -26.78 -30.12 27.40
N ALA A 169 -27.60 -30.69 26.51
CA ALA A 169 -27.15 -31.69 25.56
C ALA A 169 -26.12 -31.11 24.56
N SER A 170 -26.35 -29.89 24.08
CA SER A 170 -25.42 -29.19 23.19
C SER A 170 -24.12 -28.80 23.91
N MET A 171 -24.18 -28.34 25.17
CA MET A 171 -22.98 -28.08 25.97
C MET A 171 -22.18 -29.36 26.26
N GLN A 172 -22.84 -30.49 26.50
CA GLN A 172 -22.15 -31.78 26.67
C GLN A 172 -21.48 -32.23 25.38
N GLU A 173 -22.13 -32.03 24.24
CA GLU A 173 -21.55 -32.37 22.94
C GLU A 173 -20.38 -31.45 22.59
N GLN A 174 -20.48 -30.15 22.91
CA GLN A 174 -19.39 -29.20 22.76
C GLN A 174 -18.20 -29.56 23.66
N ARG A 175 -18.45 -29.99 24.90
CA ARG A 175 -17.39 -30.50 25.82
C ARG A 175 -16.74 -31.77 25.28
N ARG A 176 -17.50 -32.69 24.69
CA ARG A 176 -16.96 -33.91 24.04
C ARG A 176 -16.07 -33.56 22.86
N ARG A 177 -16.49 -32.60 22.02
CA ARG A 177 -15.70 -32.11 20.88
C ARG A 177 -14.40 -31.44 21.31
N ILE A 178 -14.46 -30.58 22.33
CA ILE A 178 -13.27 -29.93 22.89
C ILE A 178 -12.28 -30.95 23.45
N ASN A 179 -12.76 -31.95 24.20
CA ASN A 179 -11.91 -33.01 24.73
C ASN A 179 -11.24 -33.83 23.62
N ALA A 180 -11.96 -34.12 22.53
CA ALA A 180 -11.40 -34.83 21.38
C ALA A 180 -10.32 -34.00 20.66
N LEU A 181 -10.57 -32.70 20.47
CA LEU A 181 -9.62 -31.78 19.84
C LEU A 181 -8.34 -31.63 20.68
N LEU A 182 -8.48 -31.57 22.01
CA LEU A 182 -7.33 -31.50 22.90
C LEU A 182 -6.44 -32.75 22.78
N GLN A 183 -7.05 -33.94 22.73
CA GLN A 183 -6.31 -35.20 22.55
C GLN A 183 -5.60 -35.27 21.21
N ASP A 184 -6.26 -34.82 20.14
CA ASP A 184 -5.68 -34.77 18.79
C ASP A 184 -4.51 -33.78 18.73
N TYR A 185 -4.64 -32.61 19.38
CA TYR A 185 -3.58 -31.62 19.47
C TYR A 185 -2.34 -32.15 20.20
N GLU A 186 -2.52 -32.88 21.30
CA GLU A 186 -1.39 -33.53 21.99
C GLU A 186 -0.70 -34.59 21.13
N LEU A 187 -1.47 -35.33 20.32
CA LEU A 187 -0.92 -36.32 19.39
C LEU A 187 -0.14 -35.64 18.27
N GLN A 188 -0.66 -34.52 17.74
CA GLN A 188 0.02 -33.71 16.73
C GLN A 188 1.34 -33.15 17.27
N LEU A 189 1.37 -32.71 18.53
CA LEU A 189 2.60 -32.28 19.18
C LEU A 189 3.60 -33.41 19.31
N ARG A 190 3.16 -34.64 19.66
CA ARG A 190 4.05 -35.81 19.74
C ARG A 190 4.60 -36.23 18.38
N LEU A 191 3.77 -36.29 17.35
CA LEU A 191 4.22 -36.60 15.99
C LEU A 191 5.18 -35.55 15.44
N ASN A 192 4.93 -34.29 15.74
CA ASN A 192 5.80 -33.20 15.32
C ASN A 192 7.09 -33.15 16.15
N SER A 193 7.06 -33.53 17.44
CA SER A 193 8.26 -33.68 18.25
C SER A 193 9.11 -34.89 17.85
N ASP A 194 8.49 -36.00 17.45
CA ASP A 194 9.21 -37.18 16.93
C ASP A 194 9.85 -36.90 15.55
N ASN A 195 9.21 -36.07 14.71
CA ASN A 195 9.83 -35.59 13.46
C ASN A 195 10.98 -34.58 13.69
N LEU A 196 11.13 -34.05 14.91
CA LEU A 196 12.22 -33.14 15.29
C LEU A 196 13.32 -33.84 16.11
N ALA A 197 13.38 -35.18 16.10
CA ALA A 197 14.55 -35.92 16.56
C ALA A 197 15.54 -36.09 15.37
N PRO A 198 16.67 -35.37 15.33
CA PRO A 198 17.70 -35.67 14.35
C PRO A 198 18.30 -37.05 14.65
N HIS A 199 18.40 -37.89 13.62
CA HIS A 199 19.29 -39.05 13.57
C HIS A 199 20.75 -38.57 13.78
N THR A 200 21.19 -38.43 15.02
CA THR A 200 22.61 -38.29 15.35
C THR A 200 23.25 -39.66 15.44
N HIS A 201 23.85 -40.08 14.32
CA HIS A 201 24.83 -41.15 14.24
C HIS A 201 26.01 -40.81 15.18
N LEU A 202 26.12 -41.52 16.32
CA LEU A 202 27.23 -41.39 17.26
C LEU A 202 28.52 -41.92 16.60
N THR A 203 29.44 -41.01 16.27
CA THR A 203 30.85 -41.36 16.06
C THR A 203 31.60 -41.01 17.34
N GLU A 204 32.18 -42.03 17.94
CA GLU A 204 32.95 -42.00 19.18
C GLU A 204 34.42 -41.61 18.85
N PRO A 205 35.02 -40.59 19.49
CA PRO A 205 36.45 -40.37 19.42
C PRO A 205 37.14 -40.96 20.65
N VAL A 206 38.09 -41.85 20.37
CA VAL A 206 39.05 -42.49 21.28
C VAL A 206 39.84 -41.46 22.09
N VAL A 207 39.93 -41.68 23.40
CA VAL A 207 41.02 -41.17 24.25
C VAL A 207 41.54 -42.34 25.11
N GLU A 208 42.86 -42.54 24.99
CA GLU A 208 43.79 -43.50 25.62
C GLU A 208 43.71 -44.98 25.23
#